data_AF-A0A6M3J2N2-F1
#
_entry.id   AF-A0A6M3J2N2-F1
#
_cell.length_a   1.000
_cell.length_b   1.000
_cell.length_c   1.000
_cell.angle_alpha   90.00
_cell.angle_beta   90.00
_cell.angle_gamma   90.00
#
_symmetry.space_group_name_H-M   'P 1'
#
loop_
_entity.id
_entity.type
_entity.pdbx_description
1 polymer ?
#
loop_
_entity_poly.entity_id
_entity_poly.type
_entity_poly.pdbx_seq_one_letter_code
_entity_poly.pdbx_strand_id
1 'polypeptide(L)'
;MGKDLMPYKEQLEESAKHILGIYKEAQNQSRMLVVEAHHQIGQTIMSLPTKYSAVQDLARLTQMSERSLYLSAQFYNKYPNFDKVPEGKAISWTRIVTKYLPEKQKEEVKQCDHKWLCTKCGERR
;
A
#
# COMPACT_ATOMS: atom_id res chain seq x y z
N MET A 1 -13.48 -8.21 34.28
CA MET A 1 -13.11 -6.91 33.69
C MET A 1 -13.36 -7.00 32.20
N GLY A 2 -14.53 -6.51 31.76
CA GLY A 2 -14.87 -6.47 30.35
C GLY A 2 -13.92 -5.51 29.66
N LYS A 3 -13.16 -5.98 28.68
CA LYS A 3 -12.51 -5.07 27.74
C LYS A 3 -13.65 -4.47 26.94
N ASP A 4 -14.00 -3.21 27.20
CA ASP A 4 -14.85 -2.46 26.29
C ASP A 4 -14.17 -2.50 24.92
N LEU A 5 -14.68 -3.38 24.05
CA LEU A 5 -14.25 -3.48 22.67
C LEU A 5 -14.74 -2.20 22.01
N MET A 6 -13.83 -1.24 21.85
CA MET A 6 -14.08 -0.01 21.10
C MET A 6 -14.85 -0.36 19.81
N PRO A 7 -15.97 0.30 19.49
CA PRO A 7 -16.71 0.07 18.26
C PRO A 7 -15.80 0.14 17.02
N TYR A 8 -16.01 -0.74 16.04
CA TYR A 8 -15.18 -0.83 14.82
C TYR A 8 -15.02 0.53 14.10
N LYS A 9 -16.09 1.32 14.05
CA LYS A 9 -16.07 2.65 13.45
C LYS A 9 -15.08 3.60 14.13
N GLU A 10 -15.03 3.58 15.45
CA GLU A 10 -14.13 4.41 16.25
C GLU A 10 -12.67 3.96 16.06
N GLN A 11 -12.42 2.65 15.96
CA GLN A 11 -11.09 2.11 15.63
C GLN A 11 -10.60 2.58 14.25
N LEU A 12 -11.50 2.60 13.25
CA LEU A 12 -11.19 3.10 11.91
C LEU A 12 -10.87 4.60 11.92
N GLU A 13 -11.66 5.40 12.61
CA GLU A 13 -11.46 6.84 12.70
C GLU A 13 -10.13 7.17 13.41
N GLU A 14 -9.79 6.46 14.49
CA GLU A 14 -8.53 6.66 15.19
C GLU A 14 -7.33 6.22 14.34
N SER A 15 -7.45 5.08 13.66
CA SER A 15 -6.42 4.62 12.72
C SER A 15 -6.22 5.61 11.57
N ALA A 16 -7.30 6.20 11.05
CA ALA A 16 -7.22 7.22 10.01
C ALA A 16 -6.51 8.49 10.49
N LYS A 17 -6.81 8.97 11.70
CA LYS A 17 -6.10 10.12 12.31
C LYS A 17 -4.61 9.84 12.45
N HIS A 18 -4.27 8.64 12.95
CA HIS A 18 -2.87 8.24 13.13
C HIS A 18 -2.11 8.17 11.80
N ILE A 19 -2.70 7.52 10.79
CA ILE A 19 -2.14 7.44 9.42
C ILE A 19 -1.92 8.83 8.83
N LEU A 20 -2.88 9.75 9.02
CA LEU A 20 -2.75 11.13 8.56
C LEU A 20 -1.60 11.88 9.25
N GLY A 21 -1.39 11.67 10.55
CA GLY A 21 -0.27 12.23 11.29
C GLY A 21 1.06 11.78 10.70
N ILE A 22 1.27 10.47 10.59
CA ILE A 22 2.47 9.86 10.00
C ILE A 22 2.75 10.40 8.60
N TYR A 23 1.72 10.41 7.74
CA TYR A 23 1.88 10.84 6.35
C TYR A 23 2.30 12.31 6.25
N LYS A 24 1.66 13.20 7.02
CA LYS A 24 1.97 14.64 7.01
C LYS A 24 3.39 14.92 7.52
N GLU A 25 3.81 14.20 8.56
CA GLU A 25 5.16 14.34 9.10
C GLU A 25 6.22 13.92 8.08
N ALA A 26 5.96 12.88 7.29
CA ALA A 26 6.93 12.32 6.34
C ALA A 26 6.96 13.01 4.96
N GLN A 27 5.89 13.71 4.54
CA GLN A 27 5.68 14.16 3.15
C GLN A 27 6.83 15.03 2.57
N ASN A 28 7.59 15.73 3.42
CA ASN A 28 8.71 16.59 3.02
C ASN A 28 10.04 16.20 3.68
N GLN A 29 10.14 14.97 4.14
CA GLN A 29 11.29 14.48 4.91
C GLN A 29 12.25 13.67 4.04
N SER A 30 13.31 13.17 4.69
CA SER A 30 14.27 12.27 4.07
C SER A 30 13.59 11.03 3.46
N ARG A 31 14.23 10.45 2.43
CA ARG A 31 13.76 9.21 1.77
C ARG A 31 13.49 8.07 2.77
N MET A 32 14.31 7.96 3.81
CA MET A 32 14.14 6.92 4.83
C MET A 32 12.93 7.14 5.71
N LEU A 33 12.65 8.39 6.08
CA LEU A 33 11.44 8.72 6.87
C LEU A 33 10.17 8.43 6.08
N VAL A 34 10.16 8.66 4.76
CA VAL A 34 9.05 8.25 3.89
C VAL A 34 8.86 6.73 3.90
N VAL A 35 9.95 5.97 3.83
CA VAL A 35 9.90 4.51 3.85
C VAL A 35 9.41 3.98 5.19
N GLU A 36 9.89 4.54 6.30
CA GLU A 36 9.44 4.21 7.66
C GLU A 36 7.97 4.56 7.87
N ALA A 37 7.52 5.72 7.41
CA ALA A 37 6.12 6.12 7.44
C ALA A 37 5.21 5.10 6.74
N HIS A 38 5.58 4.64 5.54
CA HIS A 38 4.82 3.61 4.84
C HIS A 38 4.81 2.26 5.58
N HIS A 39 5.88 1.93 6.31
CA HIS A 39 5.91 0.74 7.16
C HIS A 39 4.94 0.86 8.34
N GLN A 40 4.95 1.99 9.04
CA GLN A 40 4.06 2.28 10.17
C GLN A 40 2.58 2.36 9.75
N ILE A 41 2.30 2.97 8.60
CA ILE A 41 0.95 2.96 8.01
C ILE A 41 0.50 1.52 7.74
N GLY A 42 1.38 0.69 7.17
CA GLY A 42 1.12 -0.72 6.95
C GLY A 42 0.85 -1.49 8.24
N GLN A 43 1.64 -1.24 9.29
CA GLN A 43 1.43 -1.81 10.61
C GLN A 43 0.04 -1.46 11.17
N THR A 44 -0.36 -0.19 11.05
CA THR A 44 -1.65 0.31 11.51
C THR A 44 -2.79 -0.42 10.80
N ILE A 45 -2.73 -0.53 9.48
CA ILE A 45 -3.74 -1.23 8.68
C ILE A 45 -3.81 -2.72 9.08
N MET A 46 -2.65 -3.37 9.24
CA MET A 46 -2.60 -4.80 9.55
C MET A 46 -2.99 -5.14 10.99
N SER A 47 -3.03 -4.15 11.87
CA SER A 47 -3.50 -4.27 13.25
C SER A 47 -5.03 -4.19 13.38
N LEU A 48 -5.71 -3.65 12.35
CA LEU A 48 -7.17 -3.64 12.30
C LEU A 48 -7.74 -5.05 12.12
N PRO A 49 -8.93 -5.35 12.68
CA PRO A 49 -9.56 -6.66 12.55
C PRO A 49 -9.86 -7.01 11.08
N THR A 50 -10.17 -6.02 10.26
CA THR A 50 -10.55 -6.17 8.85
C THR A 50 -9.37 -6.06 7.87
N LYS A 51 -8.18 -5.60 8.33
CA LYS A 51 -6.93 -5.56 7.56
C LYS A 51 -7.11 -4.90 6.17
N TYR A 52 -6.84 -5.63 5.09
CA TYR A 52 -6.98 -5.13 3.71
C TYR A 52 -8.40 -4.63 3.37
N SER A 53 -9.44 -5.19 4.01
CA SER A 53 -10.81 -4.72 3.79
C SER A 53 -11.05 -3.31 4.35
N ALA A 54 -10.23 -2.83 5.29
CA ALA A 54 -10.31 -1.46 5.80
C ALA A 54 -9.75 -0.42 4.83
N VAL A 55 -8.97 -0.82 3.81
CA VAL A 55 -8.24 0.12 2.94
C VAL A 55 -9.16 1.13 2.27
N GLN A 56 -10.32 0.69 1.78
CA GLN A 56 -11.27 1.56 1.09
C GLN A 56 -11.85 2.63 2.03
N ASP A 57 -12.22 2.23 3.25
CA ASP A 57 -12.73 3.17 4.25
C ASP A 57 -11.64 4.13 4.73
N LEU A 58 -10.43 3.62 4.94
CA LEU A 58 -9.26 4.45 5.28
C LEU A 58 -8.91 5.43 4.17
N ALA A 59 -8.97 5.03 2.89
CA ALA A 59 -8.76 5.93 1.77
C ALA A 59 -9.78 7.08 1.77
N ARG A 60 -11.07 6.77 2.04
CA ARG A 60 -12.13 7.77 2.15
C ARG A 60 -11.88 8.75 3.32
N LEU A 61 -11.49 8.23 4.48
CA LEU A 61 -11.26 9.04 5.69
C LEU A 61 -9.99 9.89 5.61
N THR A 62 -8.92 9.35 5.01
CA THR A 62 -7.61 10.01 4.92
C THR A 62 -7.42 10.83 3.65
N GLN A 63 -8.32 10.68 2.66
CA GLN A 63 -8.17 11.23 1.31
C GLN A 63 -6.87 10.79 0.61
N MET A 64 -6.27 9.67 1.04
CA MET A 64 -5.13 9.05 0.38
C MET A 64 -5.60 8.08 -0.70
N SER A 65 -4.72 7.75 -1.65
CA SER A 65 -5.05 6.74 -2.65
C SER A 65 -5.12 5.34 -2.02
N GLU A 66 -6.15 4.58 -2.38
CA GLU A 66 -6.31 3.18 -1.97
C GLU A 66 -5.06 2.36 -2.31
N ARG A 67 -4.48 2.57 -3.50
CA ARG A 67 -3.24 1.93 -3.92
C ARG A 67 -2.09 2.18 -2.95
N SER A 68 -1.91 3.41 -2.46
CA SER A 68 -0.81 3.75 -1.54
C SER A 68 -0.97 3.05 -0.19
N LEU A 69 -2.18 3.09 0.38
CA LEU A 69 -2.50 2.42 1.64
C LEU A 69 -2.34 0.90 1.51
N TYR A 70 -2.83 0.34 0.41
CA TYR A 70 -2.74 -1.08 0.13
C TYR A 70 -1.28 -1.55 -0.07
N LEU A 71 -0.45 -0.79 -0.79
CA LEU A 71 0.99 -1.06 -0.91
C LEU A 71 1.71 -0.95 0.44
N SER A 72 1.28 -0.02 1.30
CA SER A 72 1.82 0.12 2.66
C SER A 72 1.49 -1.11 3.52
N ALA A 73 0.25 -1.61 3.44
CA ALA A 73 -0.15 -2.86 4.10
C ALA A 73 0.63 -4.07 3.59
N GLN A 74 0.81 -4.19 2.26
CA GLN A 74 1.67 -5.21 1.67
C GLN A 74 3.12 -5.09 2.12
N PHE A 75 3.64 -3.87 2.23
CA PHE A 75 5.00 -3.61 2.67
C PHE A 75 5.25 -4.18 4.07
N TYR A 76 4.40 -3.81 5.02
CA TYR A 76 4.48 -4.32 6.39
C TYR A 76 4.26 -5.84 6.44
N ASN A 77 3.30 -6.37 5.69
CA ASN A 77 3.05 -7.81 5.64
C ASN A 77 4.26 -8.59 5.12
N LYS A 78 5.00 -8.04 4.14
CA LYS A 78 6.22 -8.66 3.61
C LYS A 78 7.41 -8.50 4.54
N TYR A 79 7.54 -7.35 5.20
CA TYR A 79 8.63 -7.06 6.13
C TYR A 79 8.08 -6.58 7.47
N PRO A 80 7.55 -7.45 8.35
CA PRO A 80 7.02 -7.02 9.65
C PRO A 80 8.07 -6.38 10.55
N ASN A 81 9.33 -6.79 10.38
CA ASN A 81 10.48 -6.13 10.97
C ASN A 81 11.16 -5.24 9.93
N PHE A 82 11.21 -3.93 10.19
CA PHE A 82 11.80 -2.92 9.32
C PHE A 82 13.30 -3.13 9.08
N ASP A 83 14.04 -3.67 10.04
CA ASP A 83 15.48 -3.94 9.90
C ASP A 83 15.79 -5.02 8.86
N LYS A 84 14.78 -5.79 8.46
CA LYS A 84 14.90 -6.82 7.39
C LYS A 84 14.66 -6.24 5.99
N VAL A 85 14.41 -4.93 5.87
CA VAL A 85 14.24 -4.28 4.58
C VAL A 85 15.59 -4.27 3.85
N PRO A 86 15.63 -4.78 2.60
CA PRO A 86 16.88 -4.89 1.84
C PRO A 86 17.47 -3.52 1.51
N GLU A 87 18.77 -3.46 1.25
CA GLU A 87 19.52 -2.24 0.87
C GLU A 87 19.62 -1.14 1.95
N GLY A 88 19.03 -1.35 3.13
CA GLY A 88 19.19 -0.50 4.31
C GLY A 88 18.88 0.98 4.02
N LYS A 89 19.77 1.87 4.47
CA LYS A 89 19.59 3.34 4.39
C LYS A 89 19.52 3.91 2.96
N ALA A 90 19.90 3.14 1.95
CA ALA A 90 19.90 3.59 0.55
C ALA A 90 18.55 3.35 -0.15
N ILE A 91 17.63 2.61 0.48
CA ILE A 91 16.35 2.27 -0.15
C ILE A 91 15.42 3.48 -0.25
N SER A 92 14.53 3.46 -1.25
CA SER A 92 13.48 4.45 -1.43
C SER A 92 12.13 3.76 -1.57
N TRP A 93 11.05 4.49 -1.28
CA TRP A 93 9.69 3.95 -1.42
C TRP A 93 9.40 3.47 -2.85
N THR A 94 9.81 4.24 -3.87
CA THR A 94 9.68 3.82 -5.27
C THR A 94 10.37 2.48 -5.53
N ARG A 95 11.57 2.27 -4.98
CA ARG A 95 12.31 1.01 -5.14
C ARG A 95 11.63 -0.15 -4.41
N ILE A 96 11.04 0.11 -3.25
CA ILE A 96 10.19 -0.86 -2.55
C ILE A 96 9.02 -1.30 -3.42
N VAL A 97 8.25 -0.34 -3.94
CA VAL A 97 7.06 -0.63 -4.75
C VAL A 97 7.42 -1.40 -6.02
N THR A 98 8.45 -0.99 -6.76
CA THR A 98 8.76 -1.58 -8.07
C THR A 98 9.52 -2.91 -7.99
N LYS A 99 10.46 -3.04 -7.06
CA LYS A 99 11.35 -4.22 -6.97
C LYS A 99 10.89 -5.23 -5.94
N TYR A 100 10.31 -4.77 -4.84
CA TYR A 100 10.04 -5.61 -3.66
C TYR A 100 8.56 -5.87 -3.41
N LEU A 101 7.64 -5.04 -3.91
CA LEU A 101 6.20 -5.26 -3.84
C LEU A 101 5.54 -5.44 -5.22
N PRO A 102 6.16 -6.15 -6.19
CA PRO A 102 5.51 -6.33 -7.48
C PRO A 102 4.24 -7.15 -7.29
N GLU A 103 3.10 -6.48 -7.38
CA GLU A 103 1.87 -7.16 -7.74
C GLU A 103 1.98 -7.53 -9.21
N LYS A 104 2.20 -8.82 -9.47
CA LYS A 104 1.87 -9.40 -10.76
C LYS A 104 0.38 -9.21 -10.96
N GLN A 105 -0.01 -8.09 -11.56
CA GLN A 105 -1.03 -8.22 -12.60
C GLN A 105 -0.39 -9.20 -13.58
N LYS A 106 -0.95 -10.41 -13.66
CA LYS A 106 -0.94 -11.11 -14.93
C LYS A 106 -1.40 -10.04 -15.91
N GLU A 107 -0.51 -9.55 -16.75
CA GLU A 107 -0.93 -8.93 -17.98
C GLU A 107 -1.80 -10.01 -18.61
N GLU A 108 -3.12 -9.89 -18.46
CA GLU A 108 -4.00 -10.46 -19.45
C GLU A 108 -3.49 -9.83 -20.72
N VAL A 109 -2.73 -10.64 -21.48
CA VAL A 109 -2.30 -10.33 -22.83
C VAL A 109 -3.55 -9.75 -23.46
N LYS A 110 -3.55 -8.42 -23.70
CA LYS A 110 -4.70 -7.77 -24.33
C LYS A 110 -4.95 -8.56 -25.58
N GLN A 111 -6.00 -9.38 -25.59
CA GLN A 111 -6.31 -10.20 -26.73
C GLN A 111 -6.74 -9.19 -27.77
N CYS A 112 -5.80 -8.87 -28.65
CA CYS A 112 -5.97 -7.87 -29.67
C CYS A 112 -7.01 -8.41 -30.64
N ASP A 113 -8.25 -7.98 -30.47
CA ASP A 113 -9.37 -8.33 -31.34
C ASP A 113 -9.31 -7.51 -32.63
N HIS A 114 -8.23 -7.69 -33.38
CA HIS A 114 -7.96 -6.94 -34.60
C HIS A 114 -8.48 -7.72 -35.80
N LYS A 115 -9.52 -7.17 -36.44
CA LYS A 115 -10.04 -7.63 -37.74
C LYS A 115 -9.07 -7.36 -38.91
N TRP A 116 -8.01 -6.58 -38.69
CA TRP A 116 -7.00 -6.18 -39.68
C TRP A 116 -5.58 -6.33 -39.13
N LEU A 117 -4.58 -6.48 -40.02
CA LEU A 117 -3.18 -6.72 -39.66
C LEU A 117 -2.66 -5.62 -38.72
N CYS A 118 -2.33 -6.00 -37.49
CA CYS A 118 -1.89 -5.04 -36.49
C CYS A 118 -0.40 -4.73 -36.66
N THR A 119 -0.06 -3.45 -36.83
CA THR A 119 1.34 -2.99 -36.92
C THR A 119 2.12 -3.13 -35.61
N LYS A 120 1.45 -3.45 -34.48
CA LYS A 120 2.09 -3.71 -33.18
C LYS A 120 2.33 -5.18 -32.86
N CYS A 121 1.48 -6.10 -33.33
CA CYS A 121 1.64 -7.54 -33.05
C CYS A 121 1.87 -8.42 -34.29
N GLY A 122 1.76 -7.88 -35.51
CA GLY A 122 2.10 -8.58 -36.75
C GLY A 122 1.12 -9.66 -37.21
N GLU A 123 0.06 -9.95 -36.46
CA GLU A 123 -0.91 -11.01 -36.78
C GLU A 123 -2.23 -10.47 -37.36
N ARG A 124 -2.89 -11.32 -38.16
CA ARG A 124 -4.26 -11.16 -38.69
C ARG A 124 -5.03 -12.45 -38.38
N ARG A 125 -6.19 -12.38 -37.72
CA ARG A 125 -7.12 -13.52 -37.56
C ARG A 125 -7.91 -13.79 -38.83
#